data_AF-A0A520ASW9-F1
#
_entry.id   AF-A0A520ASW9-F1
#
_cell.length_a   1.000
_cell.length_b   1.000
_cell.length_c   1.000
_cell.angle_alpha   90.00
_cell.angle_beta   90.00
_cell.angle_gamma   90.00
#
_symmetry.space_group_name_H-M   'P 1'
#
loop_
_entity.id
_entity.type
_entity.pdbx_description
1 polymer ?
#
loop_
_entity_poly.entity_id
_entity_poly.type
_entity_poly.pdbx_seq_one_letter_code
_entity_poly.pdbx_strand_id
1 'polypeptide(L)'
;MHRFIAALLAVASCASIAQAQSADPTSTSPPLTLEQALSLAGATAPSLEAATAGVRAAEAGRTVAGYRPNPSIVAETENIAGSGQYRGLRSAETTAGLALPIELGGKRSARIAVADAIGNRARIGTALAEADLRLAVTQLYIEATAAERRLVTAREQAGIAREASRAAGVRVQAGRASPLEQQRADVLRI
;
A
#
# COMPACT_ATOMS: atom_id res chain seq x y z
N MET A 1 -18.10 29.22 -9.78
CA MET A 1 -18.65 27.97 -9.19
C MET A 1 -17.58 26.91 -8.91
N HIS A 2 -16.47 26.83 -9.64
CA HIS A 2 -15.43 25.81 -9.41
C HIS A 2 -14.56 26.02 -8.15
N ARG A 3 -14.40 27.26 -7.65
CA ARG A 3 -13.58 27.56 -6.46
C ARG A 3 -14.24 27.08 -5.15
N PHE A 4 -15.57 27.04 -5.11
CA PHE A 4 -16.32 26.52 -3.96
C PHE A 4 -16.28 24.98 -3.89
N ILE A 5 -16.28 24.30 -5.04
CA ILE A 5 -16.19 22.84 -5.11
C ILE A 5 -14.79 22.35 -4.71
N ALA A 6 -13.73 23.06 -5.11
CA ALA A 6 -12.36 22.74 -4.71
C ALA A 6 -12.12 22.94 -3.20
N ALA A 7 -12.73 23.95 -2.59
CA ALA A 7 -12.65 24.16 -1.14
C ALA A 7 -13.40 23.07 -0.35
N LEU A 8 -14.53 22.57 -0.86
CA LEU A 8 -15.30 21.50 -0.23
C LEU A 8 -14.57 20.14 -0.27
N LEU A 9 -13.83 19.85 -1.35
CA LEU A 9 -13.01 18.64 -1.47
C LEU A 9 -11.77 18.66 -0.55
N ALA A 10 -11.16 19.84 -0.34
CA ALA A 10 -10.02 19.97 0.58
C ALA A 10 -10.43 19.82 2.05
N VAL A 11 -11.60 20.36 2.45
CA VAL A 11 -12.12 20.24 3.83
C VAL A 11 -12.55 18.81 4.15
N ALA A 12 -13.10 18.07 3.17
CA ALA A 12 -13.46 16.66 3.36
C ALA A 12 -12.25 15.76 3.65
N SER A 13 -11.07 16.08 3.08
CA SER A 13 -9.84 15.30 3.32
C SER A 13 -9.20 15.55 4.69
N CYS A 14 -9.44 16.70 5.32
CA CYS A 14 -8.87 17.01 6.64
C CYS A 14 -9.74 16.52 7.80
N ALA A 15 -11.05 16.37 7.60
CA ALA A 15 -11.96 15.84 8.62
C ALA A 15 -11.65 14.36 8.96
N SER A 16 -11.23 13.56 7.97
CA SER A 16 -10.90 12.14 8.16
C SER A 16 -9.68 11.91 9.07
N ILE A 17 -8.72 12.84 9.09
CA ILE A 17 -7.50 12.73 9.90
C ILE A 17 -7.79 13.09 11.38
N ALA A 18 -8.73 14.02 11.61
CA ALA A 18 -9.10 14.45 12.96
C ALA A 18 -9.97 13.41 13.70
N GLN A 19 -10.88 12.71 13.00
CA GLN A 19 -11.72 11.68 13.62
C GLN A 19 -10.95 10.44 14.09
N ALA A 20 -9.75 10.17 13.54
CA ALA A 20 -8.93 9.02 13.95
C ALA A 20 -8.35 9.17 15.37
N GLN A 21 -8.36 10.38 15.95
CA GLN A 21 -7.86 10.66 17.30
C GLN A 21 -8.97 10.65 18.37
N SER A 22 -10.24 10.43 17.99
CA SER A 22 -11.39 10.42 18.89
C SER A 22 -11.85 9.01 19.27
N ALA A 23 -10.95 8.02 19.26
CA ALA A 23 -11.26 6.71 19.81
C ALA A 23 -11.25 6.80 21.34
N ASP A 24 -12.39 6.49 21.96
CA ASP A 24 -12.47 6.23 23.40
C ASP A 24 -11.38 5.20 23.78
N PRO A 25 -10.58 5.43 24.84
CA PRO A 25 -9.50 4.53 25.25
C PRO A 25 -10.02 3.23 25.89
N THR A 26 -11.27 2.86 25.64
CA THR A 26 -11.99 1.77 26.33
C THR A 26 -12.51 0.71 25.35
N SER A 27 -11.77 0.43 24.28
CA SER A 27 -11.89 -0.89 23.65
C SER A 27 -11.07 -1.87 24.49
N THR A 28 -11.73 -2.59 25.40
CA THR A 28 -11.18 -3.67 26.24
C THR A 28 -10.91 -4.94 25.41
N SER A 29 -10.42 -4.78 24.18
CA SER A 29 -9.91 -5.91 23.41
C SER A 29 -8.57 -6.31 24.00
N PRO A 30 -8.34 -7.62 24.24
CA PRO A 30 -7.02 -8.08 24.68
C PRO A 30 -5.94 -7.61 23.70
N PRO A 31 -4.72 -7.32 24.18
CA PRO A 31 -3.63 -6.90 23.32
C PRO A 31 -3.43 -7.96 22.23
N LEU A 32 -3.28 -7.49 20.99
CA LEU A 32 -3.05 -8.38 19.86
C LEU A 32 -1.82 -9.23 20.11
N THR A 33 -1.88 -10.52 19.77
CA THR A 33 -0.67 -11.34 19.66
C THR A 33 0.01 -11.07 18.31
N LEU A 34 1.30 -11.39 18.19
CA LEU A 34 2.00 -11.28 16.91
C LEU A 34 1.30 -12.07 15.80
N GLU A 35 0.79 -13.26 16.11
CA GLU A 35 0.07 -14.09 15.16
C GLU A 35 -1.24 -13.45 14.70
N GLN A 36 -1.99 -12.82 15.62
CA GLN A 36 -3.19 -12.07 15.27
C GLN A 36 -2.87 -10.82 14.45
N ALA A 37 -1.78 -10.11 14.76
CA ALA A 37 -1.34 -8.96 13.98
C ALA A 37 -0.99 -9.37 12.53
N LEU A 38 -0.29 -10.51 12.37
CA LEU A 38 0.05 -11.05 11.05
C LEU A 38 -1.17 -11.52 10.27
N SER A 39 -2.15 -12.16 10.91
CA SER A 39 -3.36 -12.63 10.24
C SER A 39 -4.24 -11.45 9.77
N LEU A 40 -4.40 -10.43 10.63
CA LEU A 40 -5.15 -9.20 10.28
C LEU A 40 -4.46 -8.43 9.14
N ALA A 41 -3.14 -8.28 9.21
CA ALA A 41 -2.37 -7.62 8.17
C ALA A 41 -2.43 -8.40 6.85
N GLY A 42 -2.24 -9.72 6.89
CA GLY A 42 -2.31 -10.58 5.71
C GLY A 42 -3.67 -10.57 5.01
N ALA A 43 -4.76 -10.41 5.77
CA ALA A 43 -6.11 -10.38 5.22
C ALA A 43 -6.44 -9.09 4.44
N THR A 44 -5.70 -8.00 4.66
CA THR A 44 -6.06 -6.66 4.15
C THR A 44 -4.91 -5.91 3.49
N ALA A 45 -3.74 -6.52 3.34
CA ALA A 45 -2.55 -5.86 2.82
C ALA A 45 -2.68 -5.55 1.31
N PRO A 46 -2.70 -4.26 0.91
CA PRO A 46 -2.78 -3.90 -0.52
C PRO A 46 -1.57 -4.37 -1.33
N SER A 47 -0.40 -4.56 -0.68
CA SER A 47 0.79 -5.11 -1.31
C SER A 47 0.59 -6.56 -1.76
N LEU A 48 -0.12 -7.38 -0.98
CA LEU A 48 -0.46 -8.76 -1.35
C LEU A 48 -1.52 -8.79 -2.45
N GLU A 49 -2.52 -7.92 -2.37
CA GLU A 49 -3.52 -7.78 -3.44
C GLU A 49 -2.88 -7.38 -4.78
N ALA A 50 -1.93 -6.44 -4.75
CA ALA A 50 -1.18 -6.03 -5.93
C ALA A 50 -0.31 -7.19 -6.49
N ALA A 51 0.36 -7.94 -5.62
CA ALA A 51 1.18 -9.08 -6.04
C ALA A 51 0.33 -10.20 -6.68
N THR A 52 -0.79 -10.56 -6.05
CA THR A 52 -1.74 -11.55 -6.59
C THR A 52 -2.40 -11.08 -7.89
N ALA A 53 -2.71 -9.80 -8.02
CA ALA A 53 -3.15 -9.21 -9.29
C ALA A 53 -2.06 -9.32 -10.37
N GLY A 54 -0.80 -9.14 -10.02
CA GLY A 54 0.35 -9.35 -10.91
C GLY A 54 0.44 -10.78 -11.43
N VAL A 55 0.16 -11.79 -10.60
CA VAL A 55 0.08 -13.20 -11.02
C VAL A 55 -1.06 -13.39 -12.03
N ARG A 56 -2.26 -12.89 -11.73
CA ARG A 56 -3.41 -12.98 -12.65
C ARG A 56 -3.13 -12.30 -13.99
N ALA A 57 -2.47 -11.15 -13.98
CA ALA A 57 -2.06 -10.45 -15.19
C ALA A 57 -1.05 -11.27 -16.02
N ALA A 58 -0.09 -11.93 -15.36
CA ALA A 58 0.87 -12.80 -16.02
C ALA A 58 0.20 -14.05 -16.63
N GLU A 59 -0.78 -14.64 -15.95
CA GLU A 59 -1.58 -15.78 -16.48
C GLU A 59 -2.40 -15.39 -17.71
N ALA A 60 -3.03 -14.21 -17.69
CA ALA A 60 -3.69 -13.66 -18.86
C ALA A 60 -2.69 -13.40 -19.99
N GLY A 61 -1.52 -12.84 -19.67
CA GLY A 61 -0.42 -12.63 -20.62
C GLY A 61 0.07 -13.94 -21.26
N ARG A 62 0.17 -15.02 -20.48
CA ARG A 62 0.48 -16.37 -20.97
C ARG A 62 -0.58 -16.87 -21.95
N THR A 63 -1.86 -16.66 -21.62
CA THR A 63 -2.98 -17.04 -22.49
C THR A 63 -2.89 -16.31 -23.83
N VAL A 64 -2.65 -14.99 -23.80
CA VAL A 64 -2.46 -14.17 -24.99
C VAL A 64 -1.23 -14.60 -25.79
N ALA A 65 -0.11 -14.89 -25.11
CA ALA A 65 1.09 -15.42 -25.74
C ALA A 65 0.85 -16.78 -26.41
N GLY A 66 -0.19 -17.51 -25.98
CA GLY A 66 -0.65 -18.73 -26.60
C GLY A 66 -1.42 -18.55 -27.91
N TYR A 67 -1.96 -17.37 -28.23
CA TYR A 67 -2.75 -17.19 -29.44
C TYR A 67 -1.92 -17.19 -30.73
N ARG A 68 -2.57 -17.58 -31.83
CA ARG A 68 -2.04 -17.38 -33.18
C ARG A 68 -2.22 -15.91 -33.57
N PRO A 69 -1.39 -15.37 -34.48
CA PRO A 69 -1.66 -14.07 -35.06
C PRO A 69 -3.06 -14.02 -35.67
N ASN A 70 -3.79 -12.95 -35.41
CA ASN A 70 -5.11 -12.76 -36.01
C ASN A 70 -4.95 -12.42 -37.50
N PRO A 71 -5.78 -12.99 -38.39
CA PRO A 71 -5.86 -12.50 -39.75
C PRO A 71 -6.37 -11.06 -39.78
N SER A 72 -5.95 -10.27 -40.76
CA SER A 72 -6.49 -8.94 -41.01
C SER A 72 -7.12 -8.87 -42.40
N ILE A 73 -8.27 -8.20 -42.47
CA ILE A 73 -8.91 -7.81 -43.72
C ILE A 73 -8.71 -6.31 -43.85
N VAL A 74 -8.21 -5.88 -44.99
CA VAL A 74 -8.01 -4.48 -45.32
C VAL A 74 -8.82 -4.18 -46.57
N ALA A 75 -9.55 -3.07 -46.56
CA ALA A 75 -10.26 -2.56 -47.71
C ALA A 75 -9.85 -1.11 -47.89
N GLU A 76 -9.29 -0.79 -49.05
CA GLU A 76 -8.78 0.52 -49.39
C GLU A 76 -9.49 1.00 -50.65
N THR A 77 -9.79 2.29 -50.70
CA THR A 77 -10.32 2.93 -51.90
C THR A 77 -9.40 4.06 -52.30
N GLU A 78 -8.88 3.97 -53.50
CA GLU A 78 -7.91 4.89 -54.07
C GLU A 78 -8.53 5.67 -55.24
N ASN A 79 -7.77 6.59 -55.83
CA ASN A 79 -8.18 7.37 -57.01
C ASN A 79 -9.48 8.17 -56.85
N ILE A 80 -9.73 8.64 -55.63
CA ILE A 80 -10.88 9.47 -55.25
C ILE A 80 -10.60 10.95 -55.55
N ALA A 81 -11.60 11.67 -56.07
CA ALA A 81 -11.58 13.14 -56.23
C ALA A 81 -10.45 13.69 -57.14
N GLY A 82 -10.16 13.03 -58.26
CA GLY A 82 -9.21 13.53 -59.26
C GLY A 82 -9.64 14.83 -59.97
N SER A 83 -8.82 15.32 -60.88
CA SER A 83 -9.10 16.52 -61.68
C SER A 83 -9.20 16.21 -63.19
N GLY A 84 -9.74 17.15 -63.97
CA GLY A 84 -9.97 16.96 -65.42
C GLY A 84 -10.85 15.74 -65.72
N GLN A 85 -10.35 14.83 -66.55
CA GLN A 85 -11.04 13.59 -66.93
C GLN A 85 -11.29 12.63 -65.75
N TYR A 86 -10.49 12.71 -64.70
CA TYR A 86 -10.56 11.86 -63.50
C TYR A 86 -11.41 12.49 -62.37
N ARG A 87 -12.25 13.48 -62.69
CA ARG A 87 -13.07 14.18 -61.70
C ARG A 87 -14.13 13.28 -61.05
N GLY A 88 -14.27 13.40 -59.73
CA GLY A 88 -15.28 12.71 -58.92
C GLY A 88 -14.84 11.31 -58.51
N LEU A 89 -15.76 10.33 -58.56
CA LEU A 89 -15.50 8.92 -58.19
C LEU A 89 -15.30 8.01 -59.40
N ARG A 90 -15.27 8.56 -60.62
CA ARG A 90 -15.25 7.77 -61.86
C ARG A 90 -13.99 6.93 -62.05
N SER A 91 -12.93 7.27 -61.33
CA SER A 91 -11.66 6.54 -61.36
C SER A 91 -11.36 5.85 -60.04
N ALA A 92 -12.30 5.87 -59.09
CA ALA A 92 -12.09 5.26 -57.79
C ALA A 92 -11.91 3.75 -57.95
N GLU A 93 -10.89 3.21 -57.30
CA GLU A 93 -10.59 1.78 -57.28
C GLU A 93 -10.68 1.31 -55.84
N THR A 94 -11.45 0.24 -55.60
CA THR A 94 -11.54 -0.37 -54.27
C THR A 94 -10.85 -1.72 -54.29
N THR A 95 -9.84 -1.87 -53.44
CA THR A 95 -9.07 -3.10 -53.26
C THR A 95 -9.37 -3.68 -51.89
N ALA A 96 -9.72 -4.97 -51.83
CA ALA A 96 -9.85 -5.71 -50.58
C ALA A 96 -8.77 -6.80 -50.51
N GLY A 97 -8.05 -6.87 -49.39
CA GLY A 97 -6.99 -7.83 -49.13
C GLY A 97 -7.21 -8.59 -47.82
N LEU A 98 -6.80 -9.86 -47.80
CA LEU A 98 -6.74 -10.70 -46.61
C LEU A 98 -5.27 -11.03 -46.32
N ALA A 99 -4.80 -10.71 -45.12
CA ALA A 99 -3.49 -11.11 -44.64
C ALA A 99 -3.63 -12.14 -43.51
N LEU A 100 -3.02 -13.31 -43.70
CA LEU A 100 -2.94 -14.36 -42.70
C LEU A 100 -1.48 -14.60 -42.30
N PRO A 101 -1.02 -14.08 -41.15
CA PRO A 101 0.35 -14.28 -40.73
C PRO A 101 0.59 -15.74 -40.30
N ILE A 102 1.60 -16.38 -40.92
CA ILE A 102 2.01 -17.75 -40.56
C ILE A 102 3.33 -17.69 -39.77
N GLU A 103 3.29 -18.16 -38.52
CA GLU A 103 4.49 -18.22 -37.69
C GLU A 103 5.35 -19.45 -38.02
N LEU A 104 6.57 -19.21 -38.48
CA LEU A 104 7.59 -20.24 -38.75
C LEU A 104 8.59 -20.35 -37.59
N GLY A 105 9.20 -21.53 -37.43
CA GLY A 105 10.41 -21.69 -36.60
C GLY A 105 10.21 -21.51 -35.10
N GLY A 106 9.12 -22.03 -34.51
CA GLY A 106 8.96 -22.06 -33.05
C GLY A 106 8.71 -20.70 -32.37
N LYS A 107 8.43 -19.62 -33.13
CA LYS A 107 8.14 -18.28 -32.57
C LYS A 107 7.07 -18.30 -31.48
N ARG A 108 6.01 -19.10 -31.66
CA ARG A 108 4.93 -19.27 -30.68
C ARG A 108 5.42 -19.91 -29.38
N SER A 109 6.21 -20.98 -29.46
CA SER A 109 6.72 -21.65 -28.25
C SER A 109 7.71 -20.75 -27.50
N ALA A 110 8.54 -19.98 -28.21
CA ALA A 110 9.42 -19.00 -27.60
C ALA A 110 8.64 -17.90 -26.85
N ARG A 111 7.57 -17.35 -27.46
CA ARG A 111 6.66 -16.40 -26.80
C ARG A 111 6.02 -16.97 -25.53
N ILE A 112 5.56 -18.22 -25.60
CA ILE A 112 4.98 -18.91 -24.43
C ILE A 112 6.04 -19.09 -23.33
N ALA A 113 7.26 -19.51 -23.68
CA ALA A 113 8.34 -19.70 -22.72
C ALA A 113 8.70 -18.40 -21.98
N VAL A 114 8.72 -17.26 -22.69
CA VAL A 114 8.90 -15.94 -22.07
C VAL A 114 7.75 -15.61 -21.12
N ALA A 115 6.50 -15.85 -21.54
CA ALA A 115 5.34 -15.60 -20.69
C ALA A 115 5.31 -16.50 -19.44
N ASP A 116 5.73 -17.77 -19.56
CA ASP A 116 5.89 -18.68 -18.43
C ASP A 116 6.96 -18.18 -17.45
N ALA A 117 8.09 -17.66 -17.94
CA ALA A 117 9.13 -17.06 -17.11
C ALA A 117 8.63 -15.79 -16.38
N ILE A 118 7.82 -14.96 -17.05
CA ILE A 118 7.16 -13.80 -16.42
C ILE A 118 6.20 -14.27 -15.33
N GLY A 119 5.41 -15.33 -15.58
CA GLY A 119 4.53 -15.94 -14.57
C GLY A 119 5.28 -16.50 -13.37
N ASN A 120 6.41 -17.18 -13.59
CA ASN A 120 7.29 -17.64 -12.50
C ASN A 120 7.80 -16.46 -11.65
N ARG A 121 8.26 -15.38 -12.30
CA ARG A 121 8.70 -14.16 -11.62
C ARG A 121 7.58 -13.53 -10.81
N ALA A 122 6.36 -13.45 -11.34
CA ALA A 122 5.21 -12.90 -10.64
C ALA A 122 4.89 -13.70 -9.35
N ARG A 123 4.95 -15.04 -9.40
CA ARG A 123 4.76 -15.89 -8.22
C ARG A 123 5.84 -15.71 -7.16
N ILE A 124 7.10 -15.56 -7.56
CA ILE A 124 8.19 -15.21 -6.64
C ILE A 124 7.93 -13.84 -6.00
N GLY A 125 7.40 -12.88 -6.78
CA GLY A 125 6.98 -11.57 -6.29
C GLY A 125 5.93 -11.65 -5.18
N THR A 126 4.97 -12.56 -5.26
CA THR A 126 4.00 -12.78 -4.18
C THR A 126 4.65 -13.29 -2.90
N ALA A 127 5.53 -14.30 -3.00
CA ALA A 127 6.25 -14.81 -1.84
C ALA A 127 7.13 -13.73 -1.18
N LEU A 128 7.74 -12.85 -1.98
CA LEU A 128 8.50 -11.71 -1.48
C LEU A 128 7.59 -10.70 -0.74
N ALA A 129 6.44 -10.36 -1.31
CA ALA A 129 5.49 -9.46 -0.67
C ALA A 129 4.95 -10.00 0.67
N GLU A 130 4.74 -11.31 0.77
CA GLU A 130 4.38 -11.99 2.04
C GLU A 130 5.50 -11.91 3.08
N ALA A 131 6.75 -12.14 2.66
CA ALA A 131 7.90 -12.04 3.53
C ALA A 131 8.12 -10.60 4.03
N ASP A 132 8.00 -9.61 3.14
CA ASP A 132 8.12 -8.19 3.48
C ASP A 132 7.02 -7.74 4.45
N LEU A 133 5.77 -8.15 4.21
CA LEU A 133 4.66 -7.87 5.12
C LEU A 133 4.93 -8.47 6.51
N ARG A 134 5.34 -9.73 6.56
CA ARG A 134 5.65 -10.41 7.81
C ARG A 134 6.78 -9.70 8.57
N LEU A 135 7.82 -9.29 7.87
CA LEU A 135 8.94 -8.54 8.44
C LEU A 135 8.47 -7.21 9.05
N ALA A 136 7.75 -6.40 8.27
CA ALA A 136 7.27 -5.09 8.70
C ALA A 136 6.34 -5.19 9.92
N VAL A 137 5.37 -6.10 9.89
CA VAL A 137 4.44 -6.33 11.01
C VAL A 137 5.18 -6.79 12.26
N THR A 138 6.15 -7.70 12.12
CA THR A 138 6.93 -8.19 13.26
C THR A 138 7.76 -7.07 13.90
N GLN A 139 8.39 -6.22 13.10
CA GLN A 139 9.16 -5.08 13.59
C GLN A 139 8.27 -4.09 14.35
N LEU A 140 7.14 -3.70 13.76
CA LEU A 140 6.18 -2.78 14.37
C LEU A 140 5.59 -3.35 15.67
N TYR A 141 5.31 -4.65 15.69
CA TYR A 141 4.82 -5.34 16.89
C TYR A 141 5.84 -5.29 18.04
N ILE A 142 7.11 -5.58 17.74
CA ILE A 142 8.20 -5.52 18.72
C ILE A 142 8.37 -4.09 19.23
N GLU A 143 8.34 -3.10 18.34
CA GLU A 143 8.45 -1.69 18.72
C GLU A 143 7.30 -1.24 19.63
N ALA A 144 6.06 -1.59 19.28
CA ALA A 144 4.88 -1.31 20.09
C ALA A 144 4.96 -1.98 21.48
N THR A 145 5.35 -3.25 21.52
CA THR A 145 5.53 -3.99 22.79
C THR A 145 6.62 -3.37 23.65
N ALA A 146 7.74 -2.97 23.06
CA ALA A 146 8.83 -2.30 23.77
C ALA A 146 8.38 -0.92 24.30
N ALA A 147 7.62 -0.16 23.52
CA ALA A 147 7.06 1.12 23.94
C ALA A 147 6.07 0.96 25.11
N GLU A 148 5.22 -0.06 25.09
CA GLU A 148 4.31 -0.39 26.20
C GLU A 148 5.08 -0.69 27.48
N ARG A 149 6.17 -1.49 27.40
CA ARG A 149 7.02 -1.76 28.57
C ARG A 149 7.73 -0.51 29.09
N ARG A 150 8.25 0.35 28.21
CA ARG A 150 8.83 1.64 28.61
C ARG A 150 7.81 2.52 29.33
N LEU A 151 6.56 2.52 28.86
CA LEU A 151 5.47 3.27 29.49
C LEU A 151 5.16 2.75 30.90
N VAL A 152 5.15 1.43 31.09
CA VAL A 152 4.98 0.82 32.43
C VAL A 152 6.10 1.28 33.37
N THR A 153 7.37 1.14 32.96
CA THR A 153 8.52 1.57 33.77
C THR A 153 8.49 3.08 34.05
N ALA A 154 8.14 3.91 33.07
CA ALA A 154 8.04 5.35 33.26
C ALA A 154 6.94 5.72 34.28
N ARG A 155 5.80 5.02 34.27
CA ARG A 155 4.72 5.21 35.26
C ARG A 155 5.15 4.81 36.66
N GLU A 156 5.90 3.72 36.80
CA GLU A 156 6.49 3.30 38.08
C GLU A 156 7.49 4.33 38.61
N GLN A 157 8.39 4.82 37.76
CA GLN A 157 9.35 5.87 38.09
C GLN A 157 8.64 7.17 38.52
N ALA A 158 7.59 7.59 37.81
CA ALA A 158 6.78 8.74 38.20
C ALA A 158 6.02 8.50 39.52
N GLY A 159 5.61 7.27 39.81
CA GLY A 159 5.07 6.87 41.12
C GLY A 159 6.09 7.07 42.25
N ILE A 160 7.30 6.53 42.09
CA ILE A 160 8.39 6.64 43.07
C ILE A 160 8.79 8.10 43.29
N ALA A 161 8.94 8.89 42.21
CA ALA A 161 9.29 10.30 42.30
C ALA A 161 8.23 11.12 43.07
N ARG A 162 6.95 10.85 42.84
CA ARG A 162 5.85 11.47 43.60
C ARG A 162 5.91 11.13 45.08
N GLU A 163 6.19 9.88 45.43
CA GLU A 163 6.27 9.47 46.82
C GLU A 163 7.50 10.05 47.54
N ALA A 164 8.64 10.10 46.84
CA ALA A 164 9.86 10.74 47.35
C ALA A 164 9.67 12.24 47.63
N SER A 165 9.01 12.97 46.71
CA SER A 165 8.63 14.39 46.91
C SER A 165 7.69 14.55 48.10
N ARG A 166 6.68 13.69 48.23
CA ARG A 166 5.76 13.70 49.39
C ARG A 166 6.53 13.51 50.71
N ALA A 167 7.42 12.52 50.77
CA ALA A 167 8.22 12.25 51.97
C ALA A 167 9.19 13.39 52.32
N ALA A 168 9.79 14.05 51.32
CA ALA A 168 10.61 15.25 51.54
C ALA A 168 9.77 16.40 52.12
N GLY A 169 8.58 16.66 51.58
CA GLY A 169 7.65 17.67 52.09
C GLY A 169 7.26 17.44 53.55
N VAL A 170 6.94 16.19 53.91
CA VAL A 170 6.64 15.82 55.32
C VAL A 170 7.83 16.10 56.25
N ARG A 171 9.06 15.77 55.83
CA ARG A 171 10.27 16.02 56.64
C ARG A 171 10.57 17.51 56.82
N VAL A 172 10.33 18.33 55.80
CA VAL A 172 10.47 19.79 55.88
C VAL A 172 9.43 20.38 56.83
N GLN A 173 8.16 19.97 56.73
CA GLN A 173 7.09 20.41 57.64
C GLN A 173 7.38 20.04 59.11
N ALA A 174 7.99 18.87 59.34
CA ALA A 174 8.43 18.45 60.68
C ALA A 174 9.71 19.16 61.17
N GLY A 175 10.28 20.09 60.40
CA GLY A 175 11.52 20.80 60.73
C GLY A 175 12.79 19.95 60.69
N ARG A 176 12.72 18.74 60.11
CA ARG A 176 13.84 17.77 60.06
C ARG A 176 14.67 17.85 58.77
N ALA A 177 14.28 18.70 57.82
CA ALA A 177 14.95 18.87 56.54
C ALA A 177 14.84 20.32 56.04
N SER A 178 15.74 20.72 55.12
CA SER A 178 15.70 22.07 54.54
C SER A 178 14.70 22.18 53.38
N PRO A 179 14.10 23.36 53.11
CA PRO A 179 13.23 23.58 51.95
C PRO A 179 13.88 23.25 50.60
N LEU A 180 15.21 23.34 50.50
CA LEU A 180 15.96 22.98 49.29
C LEU A 180 15.85 21.48 48.97
N GLU A 181 15.66 20.62 49.97
CA GLU A 181 15.49 19.18 49.76
C GLU A 181 14.14 18.88 49.10
N GLN A 182 13.08 19.57 49.53
CA GLN A 182 11.77 19.47 48.89
C GLN A 182 11.81 19.97 47.44
N GLN A 183 12.44 21.13 47.18
CA GLN A 183 12.58 21.66 45.82
C GLN A 183 13.35 20.71 44.89
N ARG A 184 14.42 20.07 45.39
CA ARG A 184 15.16 19.06 44.62
C ARG A 184 14.30 17.84 44.30
N ALA A 185 13.49 17.37 45.25
CA ALA A 185 12.58 16.26 45.03
C ALA A 185 11.43 16.63 44.07
N ASP A 186 10.96 17.88 44.09
CA ASP A 186 9.93 18.39 43.19
C ASP A 186 10.42 18.49 41.74
N VAL A 187 11.70 18.78 41.50
CA VAL A 187 12.29 18.76 40.14
C VAL A 187 12.31 17.34 39.56
N LEU A 188 12.48 16.32 40.40
CA LEU A 188 12.48 14.91 39.97
C LEU A 188 11.06 14.37 39.71
N ARG A 189 10.02 15.10 40.09
CA ARG A 189 8.62 14.77 39.83
C ARG A 189 8.29 15.09 38.37
N ILE A 190 8.49 14.10 37.50
CA ILE A 190 8.12 14.11 36.08
C ILE A 190 6.58 14.06 35.94
#